data_AF-A0A9Q3F2Y9-F1
#
_entry.id   AF-A0A9Q3F2Y9-F1
#
_cell.length_a   1.000
_cell.length_b   1.000
_cell.length_c   1.000
_cell.angle_alpha   90.00
_cell.angle_beta   90.00
_cell.angle_gamma   90.00
#
_symmetry.space_group_name_H-M   'P 1'
#
loop_
_entity.id
_entity.type
_entity.pdbx_description
1 polymer ?
#
loop_
_entity_poly.entity_id
_entity_poly.type
_entity_poly.pdbx_seq_one_letter_code
_entity_poly.pdbx_strand_id
1 'polypeptide(L)'
;MKEELIGILFQYRESFASDNEPLGAIKGYEVDIMLNVERPYHPLLRRPAYPASPRAREALESHIDKLMKLGVLRNVGHNEEVEVTTLVIITWHNDKSRMVGDFRAFNT
;
A
#
# COMPACT_ATOMS: atom_id res chain seq x y z
N MET A 1 -15.67 34.73 -9.53
CA MET A 1 -14.48 33.84 -9.63
C MET A 1 -14.04 33.23 -8.30
N LYS A 2 -13.50 33.97 -7.31
CA LYS A 2 -13.04 33.36 -6.04
C LYS A 2 -14.20 32.78 -5.21
N GLU A 3 -15.28 33.53 -5.06
CA GLU A 3 -16.48 33.11 -4.30
C GLU A 3 -17.17 31.92 -4.98
N GLU A 4 -17.23 31.94 -6.30
CA GLU A 4 -17.80 30.89 -7.13
C GLU A 4 -17.00 29.57 -7.02
N LEU A 5 -15.66 29.66 -7.05
CA LEU A 5 -14.79 28.51 -6.81
C LEU A 5 -14.99 27.93 -5.41
N ILE A 6 -15.07 28.78 -4.37
CA ILE A 6 -15.34 28.34 -3.00
C ILE A 6 -16.69 27.63 -2.91
N GLY A 7 -17.72 28.17 -3.58
CA GLY A 7 -19.04 27.55 -3.67
C GLY A 7 -18.99 26.14 -4.26
N ILE A 8 -18.26 25.96 -5.36
CA ILE A 8 -18.07 24.66 -6.02
C ILE A 8 -17.31 23.70 -5.10
N LEU A 9 -16.18 24.12 -4.52
CA LEU A 9 -15.38 23.26 -3.63
C LEU A 9 -16.17 22.84 -2.39
N PHE A 10 -16.99 23.72 -1.83
CA PHE A 10 -17.84 23.39 -0.70
C PHE A 10 -18.98 22.44 -1.08
N GLN A 11 -19.59 22.64 -2.25
CA GLN A 11 -20.63 21.77 -2.78
C GLN A 11 -20.12 20.34 -3.01
N TYR A 12 -18.91 20.19 -3.54
CA TYR A 12 -18.29 18.90 -3.86
C TYR A 12 -17.26 18.45 -2.81
N ARG A 13 -17.33 18.95 -1.57
CA ARG A 13 -16.30 18.68 -0.54
C ARG A 13 -16.04 17.19 -0.29
N GLU A 14 -17.07 16.35 -0.43
CA GLU A 14 -17.00 14.89 -0.23
C GLU A 14 -16.35 14.15 -1.42
N SER A 15 -16.17 14.84 -2.56
CA SER A 15 -15.42 14.30 -3.70
C SER A 15 -13.90 14.44 -3.52
N PHE A 16 -13.44 15.13 -2.48
CA PHE A 16 -12.03 15.31 -2.18
C PHE A 16 -11.62 14.45 -0.98
N ALA A 17 -10.42 13.87 -1.03
CA ALA A 17 -9.83 13.22 0.13
C ALA A 17 -9.63 14.25 1.26
N SER A 18 -9.96 13.85 2.49
CA SER A 18 -9.80 14.68 3.68
C SER A 18 -8.97 13.95 4.74
N ASP A 19 -8.58 14.64 5.81
CA ASP A 19 -7.86 13.99 6.92
C ASP A 19 -8.72 12.91 7.62
N ASN A 20 -10.05 13.05 7.58
CA ASN A 20 -11.00 12.09 8.15
C ASN A 20 -11.33 10.93 7.19
N GLU A 21 -11.32 11.22 5.88
CA GLU A 21 -11.57 10.25 4.79
C GLU A 21 -10.42 10.33 3.76
N PRO A 22 -9.21 9.87 4.14
CA PRO A 22 -8.00 10.03 3.33
C PRO A 22 -7.98 9.12 2.10
N LEU A 23 -8.71 8.02 2.16
CA LEU A 23 -8.99 7.14 1.04
C LEU A 23 -10.50 7.23 0.88
N GLY A 24 -10.99 7.69 -0.27
CA GLY A 24 -12.42 7.82 -0.50
C GLY A 24 -13.16 6.53 -0.11
N ALA A 25 -14.41 6.64 0.33
CA ALA A 25 -15.22 5.54 0.86
C ALA A 25 -15.55 4.46 -0.19
N ILE A 26 -14.55 3.74 -0.69
CA ILE A 26 -14.69 2.68 -1.68
C ILE A 26 -15.02 1.38 -0.92
N LYS A 27 -16.31 1.05 -0.85
CA LYS A 27 -16.82 -0.22 -0.34
C LYS A 27 -17.38 -1.06 -1.49
N GLY A 28 -17.15 -2.38 -1.46
CA GLY A 28 -17.73 -3.32 -2.44
C GLY A 28 -16.93 -3.54 -3.73
N TYR A 29 -15.62 -3.25 -3.70
CA TYR A 29 -14.70 -3.46 -4.84
C TYR A 29 -13.60 -4.46 -4.49
N GLU A 30 -13.95 -5.52 -3.75
CA GLU A 30 -13.06 -6.64 -3.51
C GLU A 30 -12.72 -7.30 -4.85
N VAL A 31 -11.42 -7.51 -5.09
CA VAL A 31 -10.92 -8.16 -6.31
C VAL A 31 -10.47 -9.57 -5.95
N ASP A 32 -11.03 -10.56 -6.65
CA ASP A 32 -10.48 -11.92 -6.64
C ASP A 32 -9.37 -12.01 -7.69
N ILE A 33 -8.15 -12.29 -7.23
CA ILE A 33 -6.97 -12.38 -8.09
C ILE A 33 -6.59 -13.86 -8.21
N MET A 34 -6.88 -14.44 -9.38
CA MET A 34 -6.46 -15.80 -9.71
C MET A 34 -5.03 -15.82 -10.27
N LEU A 35 -4.19 -16.69 -9.72
CA LEU A 35 -2.84 -16.93 -10.25
C LEU A 35 -2.92 -17.81 -11.51
N ASN A 36 -2.02 -17.54 -12.45
CA ASN A 36 -1.84 -18.34 -13.67
C ASN A 36 -0.99 -19.61 -13.46
N VAL A 37 -0.52 -19.84 -12.23
CA VAL A 37 0.35 -20.96 -11.85
C VAL A 37 -0.24 -21.69 -10.64
N GLU A 38 0.00 -23.00 -10.58
CA GLU A 38 -0.39 -23.85 -9.45
C GLU A 38 0.78 -24.11 -8.50
N ARG A 39 0.47 -24.62 -7.30
CA ARG A 39 1.49 -25.03 -6.33
C ARG A 39 2.34 -26.19 -6.89
N PRO A 40 3.64 -26.28 -6.56
CA PRO A 40 4.39 -25.36 -5.70
C PRO A 40 4.81 -24.07 -6.42
N TYR A 41 4.63 -22.92 -5.76
CA TYR A 41 5.02 -21.63 -6.31
C TYR A 41 6.54 -21.47 -6.42
N HIS A 42 6.98 -20.69 -7.42
CA HIS A 42 8.40 -20.41 -7.63
C HIS A 42 9.02 -19.79 -6.36
N PRO A 43 10.24 -20.21 -5.93
CA PRO A 43 10.91 -19.64 -4.76
C PRO A 43 11.09 -18.10 -4.75
N LEU A 44 10.94 -17.46 -5.91
CA LEU A 44 11.02 -16.00 -6.05
C LEU A 44 9.80 -15.31 -5.42
N LEU A 45 8.68 -16.01 -5.32
CA LEU A 45 7.46 -15.60 -4.66
C LEU A 45 7.50 -15.84 -3.14
N ARG A 46 8.60 -16.34 -2.57
CA ARG A 46 8.74 -16.57 -1.12
C ARG A 46 10.01 -15.93 -0.56
N ARG A 47 10.39 -14.78 -1.13
CA ARG A 47 11.65 -14.14 -0.76
C ARG A 47 11.54 -13.47 0.63
N PRO A 48 12.59 -13.57 1.46
CA PRO A 48 12.68 -12.78 2.68
C PRO A 48 12.87 -11.31 2.34
N ALA A 49 12.47 -10.41 3.25
CA ALA A 49 12.68 -8.98 3.10
C ALA A 49 14.16 -8.66 2.83
N TYR A 50 14.42 -7.65 2.00
CA TYR A 50 15.78 -7.17 1.78
C TYR A 50 16.36 -6.59 3.09
N PRO A 51 17.68 -6.74 3.32
CA PRO A 51 18.33 -6.02 4.39
C PRO A 51 18.16 -4.50 4.16
N ALA A 52 17.62 -3.82 5.17
CA ALA A 52 17.37 -2.38 5.12
C ALA A 52 18.41 -1.65 6.00
N SER A 53 18.90 -0.50 5.52
CA SER A 53 19.69 0.40 6.37
C SER A 53 18.83 0.94 7.52
N PRO A 54 19.42 1.40 8.64
CA PRO A 54 18.65 1.96 9.76
C PRO A 54 17.66 3.05 9.33
N ARG A 55 18.12 3.99 8.48
CA ARG A 55 17.27 5.04 7.89
C ARG A 55 16.13 4.48 7.05
N ALA A 56 16.37 3.42 6.27
CA ALA A 56 15.32 2.79 5.47
C ALA A 56 14.31 2.04 6.35
N ARG A 57 14.77 1.40 7.44
CA ARG A 57 13.90 0.70 8.38
C ARG A 57 12.95 1.65 9.10
N GLU A 58 13.45 2.77 9.61
CA GLU A 58 12.62 3.81 10.24
C GLU A 58 11.57 4.36 9.26
N ALA A 59 11.97 4.60 8.02
CA ALA A 59 11.03 5.03 6.97
C ALA A 59 9.98 3.97 6.67
N LEU A 60 10.36 2.69 6.58
CA LEU A 60 9.43 1.57 6.38
C LEU A 60 8.41 1.50 7.51
N GLU A 61 8.87 1.52 8.76
CA GLU A 61 8.01 1.47 9.95
C GLU A 61 6.99 2.61 9.93
N SER A 62 7.43 3.84 9.63
CA SER A 62 6.53 5.00 9.51
C SER A 62 5.48 4.84 8.41
N HIS A 63 5.85 4.31 7.24
CA HIS A 63 4.91 4.08 6.14
C HIS A 63 3.92 2.95 6.46
N ILE A 64 4.39 1.86 7.06
CA ILE A 64 3.57 0.70 7.47
C ILE A 64 2.52 1.16 8.50
N ASP A 65 2.94 1.88 9.54
CA ASP A 65 2.04 2.41 10.56
C ASP A 65 0.94 3.29 9.96
N LYS A 66 1.32 4.14 9.00
CA LYS A 66 0.35 5.00 8.31
C LYS A 66 -0.65 4.16 7.51
N LEU A 67 -0.18 3.19 6.73
CA LEU A 67 -1.05 2.34 5.91
C LEU A 67 -1.94 1.42 6.75
N MET A 68 -1.48 0.97 7.92
CA MET A 68 -2.30 0.26 8.88
C MET A 68 -3.43 1.13 9.45
N LYS A 69 -3.12 2.38 9.85
CA LYS A 69 -4.14 3.34 10.33
C LYS A 69 -5.19 3.65 9.25
N LEU A 70 -4.78 3.63 7.99
CA LEU A 70 -5.66 3.83 6.84
C LEU A 70 -6.46 2.57 6.46
N GLY A 71 -6.21 1.43 7.10
CA GLY A 71 -6.87 0.17 6.75
C GLY A 71 -6.41 -0.45 5.41
N VAL A 72 -5.30 0.03 4.84
CA VAL A 72 -4.73 -0.50 3.58
C VAL A 72 -3.91 -1.75 3.85
N LEU A 73 -3.14 -1.74 4.94
CA LEU A 73 -2.39 -2.91 5.40
C LEU A 73 -3.02 -3.46 6.67
N ARG A 74 -2.90 -4.78 6.85
CA ARG A 74 -3.27 -5.48 8.07
C ARG A 74 -2.17 -6.47 8.45
N ASN A 75 -2.12 -6.80 9.72
CA ASN A 75 -1.35 -7.95 10.17
C ASN A 75 -2.04 -9.24 9.69
N VAL A 76 -1.23 -10.19 9.26
CA VAL A 76 -1.68 -11.55 8.95
C VAL A 76 -1.73 -12.33 10.27
N GLY A 77 -2.85 -12.99 10.55
CA GLY A 77 -3.06 -13.74 11.77
C GLY A 77 -2.16 -14.98 11.85
N HIS A 78 -1.93 -15.48 13.07
CA HIS A 78 -1.03 -16.61 13.32
C HIS A 78 -1.44 -17.92 12.59
N ASN A 79 -2.73 -18.04 12.25
CA ASN A 79 -3.30 -19.20 11.56
C ASN A 79 -3.47 -18.98 10.04
N GLU A 80 -3.07 -17.81 9.53
CA GLU A 80 -3.16 -17.51 8.09
C GLU A 80 -1.83 -17.84 7.43
N GLU A 81 -1.84 -18.73 6.44
CA GLU A 81 -0.66 -19.09 5.67
C GLU A 81 -0.36 -18.03 4.60
N VAL A 82 0.86 -17.50 4.60
CA VAL A 82 1.35 -16.59 3.55
C VAL A 82 2.18 -17.39 2.55
N GLU A 83 1.58 -17.73 1.42
CA GLU A 83 2.25 -18.55 0.41
C GLU A 83 3.10 -17.76 -0.58
N VAL A 84 2.77 -16.47 -0.72
CA VAL A 84 3.37 -15.52 -1.66
C VAL A 84 3.76 -14.25 -0.91
N THR A 85 5.02 -13.86 -1.04
CA THR A 85 5.59 -12.62 -0.51
C THR A 85 6.22 -11.82 -1.63
N THR A 86 5.93 -10.53 -1.65
CA THR A 86 6.60 -9.55 -2.50
C THR A 86 7.49 -8.67 -1.67
N LEU A 87 8.65 -8.31 -2.22
CA LEU A 87 9.60 -7.50 -1.49
C LEU A 87 9.17 -6.06 -1.47
N VAL A 88 9.52 -5.35 -0.40
CA VAL A 88 9.25 -3.94 -0.24
C VAL A 88 10.57 -3.21 -0.01
N ILE A 89 10.74 -2.07 -0.68
CA ILE A 89 11.93 -1.22 -0.59
C ILE A 89 11.53 0.23 -0.34
N ILE A 90 12.49 1.03 0.14
CA ILE A 90 12.35 2.48 0.24
C ILE A 90 13.14 3.15 -0.87
N THR A 91 12.49 4.08 -1.56
CA THR A 91 13.14 5.02 -2.47
C THR A 91 13.09 6.43 -1.89
N TRP A 92 14.12 7.24 -2.19
CA TRP A 92 14.27 8.59 -1.66
C TRP A 92 14.30 9.60 -2.80
N HIS A 93 13.60 10.71 -2.63
CA HIS A 93 13.64 11.85 -3.53
C HIS A 93 13.33 13.15 -2.76
N ASN A 94 14.20 14.16 -2.87
CA ASN A 94 14.11 15.42 -2.12
C ASN A 94 13.81 15.21 -0.63
N ASP A 95 14.61 14.36 0.01
CA ASP A 95 14.50 13.94 1.43
C ASP A 95 13.18 13.29 1.84
N LYS A 96 12.31 12.97 0.89
CA LYS A 96 11.07 12.23 1.14
C LYS A 96 11.26 10.77 0.75
N SER A 97 10.84 9.88 1.64
CA SER A 97 10.83 8.44 1.40
C SER A 97 9.51 7.99 0.78
N ARG A 98 9.56 6.95 -0.05
CA ARG A 98 8.40 6.22 -0.57
C ARG A 98 8.61 4.73 -0.42
N MET A 99 7.57 4.03 0.00
CA MET A 99 7.53 2.58 0.05
C MET A 99 7.11 2.02 -1.31
N VAL A 100 7.87 1.06 -1.85
CA VAL A 100 7.65 0.48 -3.19
C VAL A 100 7.68 -1.03 -3.09
N GLY A 101 6.64 -1.70 -3.60
CA GLY A 101 6.60 -3.15 -3.75
C GLY A 101 7.25 -3.61 -5.05
N ASP A 102 8.07 -4.65 -4.98
CA ASP A 102 8.64 -5.34 -6.14
C ASP A 102 7.76 -6.53 -6.53
N PHE A 103 6.87 -6.28 -7.49
CA PHE A 103 5.91 -7.27 -8.01
C PHE A 103 6.41 -7.99 -9.26
N ARG A 104 7.68 -7.81 -9.67
CA ARG A 104 8.17 -8.36 -10.95
C ARG A 104 8.01 -9.88 -11.02
N ALA A 105 8.39 -10.59 -9.96
CA ALA A 105 8.24 -12.05 -9.90
C ALA A 105 6.77 -12.51 -9.82
N PHE A 106 5.88 -11.64 -9.32
CA PHE A 106 4.44 -11.92 -9.25
C PHE A 106 3.76 -11.73 -10.61
N ASN A 107 4.26 -10.81 -11.44
CA ASN A 107 3.66 -10.43 -12.72
C ASN A 107 4.14 -11.23 -13.94
N THR A 108 5.01 -12.22 -13.76
CA THR A 108 5.51 -13.12 -14.82
C THR A 108 4.62 -14.33 -14.99
#